data_AF-A0AA43FJD5-F1
#
_entry.id   AF-A0AA43FJD5-F1
#
_cell.length_a   1.000
_cell.length_b   1.000
_cell.length_c   1.000
_cell.angle_alpha   90.00
_cell.angle_beta   90.00
_cell.angle_gamma   90.00
#
_symmetry.space_group_name_H-M   'P 1'
#
loop_
_entity.id
_entity.type
_entity.pdbx_description
1 polymer ?
#
loop_
_entity_poly.entity_id
_entity_poly.type
_entity_poly.pdbx_seq_one_letter_code
_entity_poly.pdbx_strand_id
1 'polypeptide(L)'
;VLAGPLFNIILAVFIFALAAMVGWPEISEENYKTLPATVNAVVPDQPAHKAGIKSGDTITAVDGKATSTWVAFTEMIRNSPGKNVILAVSREGEGELQIPITPNVEKEPQMDGTEITVGKIGVSPMGIIKSYPPHIALIKGTEKTWQSCQLIVWVVYKLVVRDIPANQIAGPIGIMQMGGQEAEKGVAYLLMLIGLISVNLGIVNLLPIPILDGGHIFFFTIEAILGKPLNLRHQEIAQHIGMVMILMLMALAFYNDFVRIFAG
;
A
#
# COMPACT_ATOMS: atom_id res chain seq x y z
N VAL A 1 25.89 6.46 -11.50
CA VAL A 1 24.57 5.86 -11.80
C VAL A 1 23.75 5.63 -10.53
N LEU A 2 24.28 4.95 -9.50
CA LEU A 2 23.51 4.66 -8.27
C LEU A 2 23.13 5.87 -7.39
N ALA A 3 23.66 7.08 -7.65
CA ALA A 3 23.42 8.24 -6.80
C ALA A 3 21.94 8.66 -6.74
N GLY A 4 21.20 8.56 -7.87
CA GLY A 4 19.79 8.91 -7.94
C GLY A 4 18.89 8.00 -7.08
N PRO A 5 18.90 6.68 -7.30
CA PRO A 5 18.08 5.76 -6.52
C PRO A 5 18.46 5.76 -5.03
N LEU A 6 19.76 5.80 -4.73
CA LEU A 6 20.25 5.83 -3.36
C LEU A 6 19.78 7.08 -2.63
N PHE A 7 19.78 8.25 -3.28
CA PHE A 7 19.26 9.49 -2.70
C PHE A 7 17.79 9.35 -2.32
N ASN A 8 16.95 8.76 -3.17
CA ASN A 8 15.54 8.54 -2.88
C ASN A 8 15.31 7.59 -1.69
N ILE A 9 16.13 6.54 -1.56
CA ILE A 9 16.07 5.63 -0.40
C ILE A 9 16.52 6.34 0.88
N ILE A 10 17.61 7.10 0.84
CA ILE A 10 18.10 7.87 1.99
C ILE A 10 17.08 8.93 2.40
N LEU A 11 16.51 9.66 1.44
CA LEU A 11 15.48 10.66 1.68
C LEU A 11 14.25 10.04 2.35
N ALA A 12 13.83 8.84 1.92
CA ALA A 12 12.73 8.13 2.53
C ALA A 12 12.99 7.80 4.02
N VAL A 13 14.22 7.41 4.38
CA VAL A 13 14.60 7.17 5.79
C VAL A 13 14.35 8.42 6.64
N PHE A 14 14.79 9.58 6.16
CA PHE A 14 14.59 10.84 6.89
C PHE A 14 13.12 11.27 6.93
N ILE A 15 12.37 11.10 5.85
CA ILE A 15 10.93 11.44 5.81
C ILE A 15 10.14 10.56 6.79
N PHE A 16 10.38 9.24 6.79
CA PHE A 16 9.73 8.36 7.75
C PHE A 16 10.18 8.61 9.18
N ALA A 17 11.44 9.01 9.40
CA ALA A 17 11.89 9.43 10.73
C ALA A 17 11.13 10.68 11.19
N LEU A 18 10.93 11.67 10.32
CA LEU A 18 10.08 12.84 10.65
C LEU A 18 8.64 12.43 10.94
N ALA A 19 8.05 11.52 10.16
CA ALA A 19 6.72 11.00 10.42
C ALA A 19 6.63 10.32 11.79
N ALA A 20 7.63 9.52 12.16
CA ALA A 20 7.71 8.86 13.47
C ALA A 20 7.93 9.86 14.62
N MET A 21 8.59 11.00 14.39
CA MET A 21 8.71 12.08 15.39
C MET A 21 7.38 12.79 15.62
N VAL A 22 6.64 13.10 14.53
CA VAL A 22 5.31 13.71 14.61
C VAL A 22 4.32 12.75 15.29
N GLY A 23 4.43 11.46 14.97
CA GLY A 23 3.59 10.41 15.50
C GLY A 23 2.74 9.81 14.39
N TRP A 24 3.03 8.55 14.05
CA TRP A 24 2.33 7.83 13.00
C TRP A 24 1.48 6.70 13.58
N PRO A 25 0.46 6.23 12.85
CA PRO A 25 -0.28 5.03 13.26
C PRO A 25 0.65 3.81 13.23
N GLU A 26 0.85 3.18 14.39
CA GLU A 26 1.62 1.96 14.52
C GLU A 26 0.72 0.80 14.97
N ILE A 27 0.87 -0.33 14.28
CA ILE A 27 0.29 -1.61 14.66
C ILE A 27 1.48 -2.51 14.98
N SER A 28 1.72 -2.74 16.27
CA SER A 28 2.71 -3.70 16.76
C SER A 28 2.01 -4.98 17.22
N GLU A 29 2.75 -6.10 17.28
CA GLU A 29 2.23 -7.34 17.87
C GLU A 29 1.71 -7.13 19.30
N GLU A 30 2.38 -6.28 20.06
CA GLU A 30 2.04 -5.92 21.44
C GLU A 30 0.64 -5.28 21.53
N ASN A 31 0.35 -4.33 20.64
CA ASN A 31 -0.89 -3.57 20.67
C ASN A 31 -2.01 -4.18 19.82
N TYR A 32 -1.68 -5.08 18.88
CA TYR A 32 -2.67 -5.66 17.96
C TYR A 32 -3.87 -6.28 18.69
N LYS A 33 -3.62 -6.93 19.83
CA LYS A 33 -4.66 -7.56 20.66
C LYS A 33 -5.61 -6.57 21.35
N THR A 34 -5.17 -5.33 21.55
CA THR A 34 -5.91 -4.29 22.27
C THR A 34 -6.38 -3.16 21.36
N LEU A 35 -6.07 -3.22 20.05
CA LEU A 35 -6.55 -2.23 19.09
C LEU A 35 -8.08 -2.16 19.12
N PRO A 36 -8.68 -0.94 19.16
CA PRO A 36 -10.11 -0.80 19.00
C PRO A 36 -10.53 -1.30 17.61
N ALA A 37 -11.78 -1.73 17.48
CA ALA A 37 -12.36 -2.17 16.21
C ALA A 37 -12.69 -1.00 15.27
N THR A 38 -11.78 -0.03 15.16
CA THR A 38 -11.93 1.19 14.33
C THR A 38 -11.30 0.97 12.96
N VAL A 39 -12.08 1.28 11.92
CA VAL A 39 -11.71 1.08 10.52
C VAL A 39 -10.80 2.21 10.05
N ASN A 40 -9.63 1.88 9.52
CA ASN A 40 -8.72 2.84 8.87
C ASN A 40 -8.97 2.93 7.36
N ALA A 41 -8.99 1.79 6.68
CA ALA A 41 -9.18 1.73 5.24
C ALA A 41 -10.19 0.65 4.88
N VAL A 42 -10.92 0.90 3.79
CA VAL A 42 -11.90 0.01 3.21
C VAL A 42 -11.46 -0.27 1.78
N VAL A 43 -11.29 -1.54 1.44
CA VAL A 43 -10.82 -1.98 0.13
C VAL A 43 -11.97 -1.85 -0.88
N PRO A 44 -11.77 -1.18 -2.03
CA PRO A 44 -12.78 -1.08 -3.07
C PRO A 44 -13.34 -2.43 -3.52
N ASP A 45 -14.61 -2.45 -3.93
CA ASP A 45 -15.35 -3.62 -4.42
C ASP A 45 -15.53 -4.80 -3.45
N GLN A 46 -15.02 -4.69 -2.22
CA GLN A 46 -15.20 -5.67 -1.15
C GLN A 46 -16.54 -5.46 -0.39
N PRO A 47 -17.00 -6.46 0.39
CA PRO A 47 -18.27 -6.38 1.10
C PRO A 47 -18.44 -5.11 1.96
N ALA A 48 -17.38 -4.67 2.65
CA ALA A 48 -17.44 -3.47 3.49
C ALA A 48 -17.66 -2.20 2.67
N HIS A 49 -17.00 -2.10 1.52
CA HIS A 49 -17.18 -0.97 0.59
C HIS A 49 -18.61 -0.93 0.06
N LYS A 50 -19.15 -2.08 -0.38
CA LYS A 50 -20.52 -2.19 -0.90
C LYS A 50 -21.58 -1.92 0.17
N ALA A 51 -21.27 -2.24 1.43
CA ALA A 51 -22.14 -1.97 2.58
C ALA A 51 -22.05 -0.52 3.10
N GLY A 52 -21.18 0.31 2.52
CA GLY A 52 -21.05 1.72 2.90
C GLY A 52 -20.30 1.96 4.20
N ILE A 53 -19.44 1.02 4.63
CA ILE A 53 -18.50 1.23 5.73
C ILE A 53 -17.45 2.26 5.30
N LYS A 54 -17.08 3.16 6.21
CA LYS A 54 -16.15 4.25 5.96
C LYS A 54 -14.95 4.18 6.91
N SER A 55 -13.87 4.86 6.54
CA SER A 55 -12.77 5.15 7.48
C SER A 55 -13.32 5.96 8.67
N GLY A 56 -12.86 5.63 9.89
CA GLY A 56 -13.33 6.22 11.14
C GLY A 56 -14.49 5.48 11.80
N ASP A 57 -15.21 4.61 11.08
CA ASP A 57 -16.26 3.77 11.65
C ASP A 57 -15.69 2.85 12.74
N THR A 58 -16.35 2.80 13.90
CA THR A 58 -15.98 1.88 14.99
C THR A 58 -17.00 0.77 15.11
N ILE A 59 -16.58 -0.48 14.89
CA ILE A 59 -17.46 -1.65 15.00
C ILE A 59 -17.66 -1.99 16.47
N THR A 60 -18.88 -1.83 16.98
CA THR A 60 -19.19 -2.07 18.39
C THR A 60 -19.70 -3.49 18.65
N ALA A 61 -20.33 -4.14 17.66
CA ALA A 61 -20.81 -5.52 17.78
C ALA A 61 -20.96 -6.23 16.42
N VAL A 62 -20.97 -7.56 16.46
CA VAL A 62 -21.31 -8.46 15.34
C VAL A 62 -22.43 -9.41 15.80
N ASP A 63 -23.58 -9.41 15.12
CA ASP A 63 -24.78 -10.18 15.48
C ASP A 63 -25.18 -10.02 16.96
N GLY A 64 -25.10 -8.78 17.47
CA GLY A 64 -25.41 -8.44 18.86
C GLY A 64 -24.34 -8.84 19.89
N LYS A 65 -23.25 -9.48 19.47
CA LYS A 65 -22.10 -9.77 20.34
C LYS A 65 -21.11 -8.61 20.29
N ALA A 66 -20.84 -8.00 21.44
CA ALA A 66 -19.91 -6.87 21.53
C ALA A 66 -18.50 -7.25 21.07
N THR A 67 -17.88 -6.37 20.28
CA THR A 67 -16.50 -6.51 19.77
C THR A 67 -15.69 -5.28 20.12
N SER A 68 -15.11 -5.25 21.32
CA SER A 68 -14.31 -4.11 21.79
C SER A 68 -12.93 -4.04 21.16
N THR A 69 -12.44 -5.12 20.54
CA THR A 69 -11.10 -5.19 19.93
C THR A 69 -11.14 -5.62 18.48
N TRP A 70 -10.16 -5.17 17.70
CA TRP A 70 -9.96 -5.54 16.31
C TRP A 70 -9.81 -7.06 16.13
N VAL A 71 -9.14 -7.72 17.09
CA VAL A 71 -8.95 -9.18 17.06
C VAL A 71 -10.28 -9.90 17.23
N ALA A 72 -11.08 -9.53 18.24
CA ALA A 72 -12.39 -10.14 18.46
C ALA A 72 -13.32 -9.94 17.25
N PHE A 73 -13.33 -8.73 16.69
CA PHE A 73 -14.04 -8.42 15.46
C PHE A 73 -13.58 -9.30 14.29
N THR A 74 -12.26 -9.34 14.03
CA THR A 74 -11.68 -10.11 12.92
C THR A 74 -11.98 -11.60 13.05
N GLU A 75 -11.92 -12.16 14.27
CA GLU A 75 -12.24 -13.56 14.54
C GLU A 75 -13.70 -13.90 14.21
N MET A 76 -14.65 -13.04 14.61
CA MET A 76 -16.07 -13.24 14.30
C MET A 76 -16.36 -13.20 12.79
N ILE A 77 -15.71 -12.29 12.06
CA ILE A 77 -15.84 -12.20 10.59
C ILE A 77 -15.20 -13.40 9.90
N ARG A 78 -13.98 -13.79 10.31
CA ARG A 78 -13.28 -14.95 9.71
C ARG A 78 -14.08 -16.24 9.87
N ASN A 79 -14.83 -16.38 10.97
CA ASN A 79 -15.68 -17.54 11.26
C ASN A 79 -17.07 -17.48 10.59
N SER A 80 -17.35 -16.44 9.79
CA SER A 80 -18.64 -16.23 9.13
C SER A 80 -18.56 -16.17 7.59
N PRO A 81 -17.79 -17.04 6.90
CA PRO A 81 -17.68 -17.00 5.44
C PRO A 81 -19.03 -17.21 4.76
N GLY A 82 -19.43 -16.29 3.88
CA GLY A 82 -20.67 -16.38 3.10
C GLY A 82 -21.96 -16.26 3.92
N LYS A 83 -21.87 -15.97 5.23
CA LYS A 83 -23.03 -15.79 6.11
C LYS A 83 -23.34 -14.30 6.23
N ASN A 84 -24.60 -13.92 6.08
CA ASN A 84 -25.02 -12.56 6.35
C ASN A 84 -24.95 -12.31 7.87
N VAL A 85 -24.21 -11.28 8.28
CA VAL A 85 -24.06 -10.84 9.67
C VAL A 85 -24.45 -9.36 9.78
N ILE A 86 -24.92 -8.95 10.95
CA ILE A 86 -25.27 -7.56 11.25
C ILE A 86 -24.14 -6.92 12.05
N LEU A 87 -23.52 -5.89 11.51
CA LEU A 87 -22.54 -5.07 12.22
C LEU A 87 -23.25 -3.91 12.92
N ALA A 88 -22.99 -3.73 14.21
CA ALA A 88 -23.26 -2.48 14.89
C ALA A 88 -22.04 -1.56 14.71
N VAL A 89 -22.27 -0.38 14.14
CA VAL A 89 -21.23 0.56 13.75
C VAL A 89 -21.51 1.91 14.39
N SER A 90 -20.60 2.41 15.20
CA SER A 90 -20.62 3.78 15.70
C SER A 90 -19.92 4.69 14.70
N ARG A 91 -20.66 5.64 14.15
CA ARG A 91 -20.15 6.63 13.20
C ARG A 91 -20.35 8.04 13.76
N GLU A 92 -19.29 8.83 13.71
CA GLU A 92 -19.33 10.22 14.16
C GLU A 92 -20.41 11.01 13.40
N GLY A 93 -21.29 11.68 14.13
CA GLY A 93 -22.41 12.45 13.59
C GLY A 93 -23.67 11.65 13.21
N GLU A 94 -23.58 10.34 13.01
CA GLU A 94 -24.72 9.47 12.64
C GLU A 94 -25.18 8.54 13.79
N GLY A 95 -24.36 8.34 14.82
CA GLY A 95 -24.69 7.47 15.96
C GLY A 95 -24.43 6.00 15.68
N GLU A 96 -25.20 5.10 16.32
CA GLU A 96 -25.11 3.66 16.06
C GLU A 96 -25.96 3.25 14.85
N LEU A 97 -25.31 2.61 13.88
CA LEU A 97 -25.88 2.08 12.65
C LEU A 97 -25.86 0.54 12.70
N GLN A 98 -26.87 -0.10 12.11
CA GLN A 98 -26.87 -1.53 11.86
C GLN A 98 -26.67 -1.80 10.37
N ILE A 99 -25.55 -2.42 10.01
CA ILE A 99 -25.15 -2.65 8.63
C ILE A 99 -25.11 -4.16 8.37
N PRO A 100 -26.02 -4.71 7.56
CA PRO A 100 -25.95 -6.09 7.13
C PRO A 100 -24.80 -6.26 6.12
N ILE A 101 -23.98 -7.28 6.32
CA ILE A 101 -22.84 -7.57 5.47
C ILE A 101 -22.65 -9.07 5.30
N THR A 102 -22.26 -9.50 4.10
CA THR A 102 -21.92 -10.90 3.83
C THR A 102 -20.43 -10.98 3.50
N PRO A 103 -19.59 -11.58 4.38
CA PRO A 103 -18.18 -11.76 4.10
C PRO A 103 -17.94 -12.66 2.88
N ASN A 104 -16.95 -12.30 2.07
CA ASN A 104 -16.48 -13.13 0.98
C ASN A 104 -15.88 -14.42 1.53
N VAL A 105 -16.11 -15.52 0.82
CA VAL A 105 -15.52 -16.83 1.12
C VAL A 105 -14.13 -16.86 0.48
N GLU A 106 -13.08 -16.81 1.29
CA GLU A 106 -11.70 -16.92 0.83
C GLU A 106 -11.02 -18.15 1.42
N LYS A 107 -10.08 -18.71 0.65
CA LYS A 107 -9.22 -19.80 1.10
C LYS A 107 -7.87 -19.23 1.48
N GLU A 108 -7.42 -19.51 2.70
CA GLU A 108 -6.10 -19.12 3.19
C GLU A 108 -5.24 -20.36 3.43
N PRO A 109 -4.03 -20.43 2.85
CA PRO A 109 -3.10 -21.50 3.13
C PRO A 109 -2.52 -21.35 4.54
N GLN A 110 -2.48 -22.45 5.29
CA GLN A 110 -1.79 -22.57 6.57
C GLN A 110 -0.33 -22.99 6.39
N MET A 111 0.48 -22.78 7.44
CA MET A 111 1.90 -23.16 7.47
C MET A 111 2.12 -24.67 7.32
N ASP A 112 1.12 -25.50 7.63
CA ASP A 112 1.15 -26.95 7.45
C ASP A 112 0.72 -27.41 6.05
N GLY A 113 0.42 -26.47 5.15
CA GLY A 113 0.00 -26.74 3.77
C GLY A 113 -1.50 -27.03 3.60
N THR A 114 -2.30 -27.00 4.68
CA THR A 114 -3.75 -27.12 4.57
C THR A 114 -4.40 -25.77 4.20
N GLU A 115 -5.60 -25.80 3.61
CA GLU A 115 -6.37 -24.58 3.33
C GLU A 115 -7.51 -24.44 4.34
N ILE A 116 -7.63 -23.27 4.96
CA ILE A 116 -8.78 -22.92 5.79
C ILE A 116 -9.70 -21.97 5.01
N THR A 117 -11.02 -22.13 5.19
CA THR A 117 -12.01 -21.22 4.63
C THR A 117 -12.28 -20.11 5.65
N VAL A 118 -12.10 -18.86 5.24
CA VAL A 118 -12.29 -17.68 6.09
C VAL A 118 -13.21 -16.66 5.43
N GLY A 119 -13.94 -15.92 6.25
CA GLY A 119 -14.68 -14.73 5.84
C GLY A 119 -13.79 -13.49 5.78
N LYS A 120 -13.91 -12.69 4.71
CA LYS A 120 -13.31 -11.35 4.62
C LYS A 120 -14.29 -10.31 4.13
N ILE A 121 -14.19 -9.10 4.69
CA ILE A 121 -15.00 -7.96 4.27
C ILE A 121 -14.19 -6.80 3.67
N GLY A 122 -12.85 -6.86 3.73
CA GLY A 122 -11.97 -5.85 3.13
C GLY A 122 -11.81 -4.57 3.96
N VAL A 123 -11.53 -4.69 5.26
CA VAL A 123 -11.21 -3.54 6.14
C VAL A 123 -9.87 -3.74 6.83
N SER A 124 -9.19 -2.64 7.19
CA SER A 124 -7.95 -2.67 7.98
C SER A 124 -8.06 -1.85 9.26
N PRO A 125 -7.35 -2.22 10.34
CA PRO A 125 -7.41 -1.50 11.61
C PRO A 125 -6.80 -0.12 11.52
N MET A 126 -7.29 0.79 12.36
CA MET A 126 -6.59 2.01 12.72
C MET A 126 -5.55 1.73 13.78
N GLY A 127 -4.29 2.05 13.47
CA GLY A 127 -3.17 1.93 14.40
C GLY A 127 -3.22 3.01 15.48
N ILE A 128 -2.44 2.80 16.55
CA ILE A 128 -2.31 3.78 17.61
C ILE A 128 -1.26 4.80 17.21
N ILE A 129 -1.58 6.09 17.29
CA ILE A 129 -0.62 7.16 17.01
C ILE A 129 0.48 7.11 18.07
N LYS A 130 1.72 6.91 17.63
CA LYS A 130 2.87 6.85 18.52
C LYS A 130 4.02 7.69 17.99
N SER A 131 4.49 8.60 18.84
CA SER A 131 5.62 9.49 18.56
C SER A 131 6.89 8.96 19.20
N TYR A 132 8.03 9.22 18.55
CA TYR A 132 9.33 8.73 18.96
C TYR A 132 10.38 9.85 19.07
N PRO A 133 11.33 9.76 20.01
CA PRO A 133 12.44 10.70 20.07
C PRO A 133 13.35 10.53 18.83
N PRO A 134 14.11 11.57 18.42
CA PRO A 134 14.81 11.60 17.11
C PRO A 134 15.69 10.39 16.81
N HIS A 135 16.41 9.87 17.80
CA HIS A 135 17.30 8.71 17.63
C HIS A 135 16.52 7.41 17.37
N ILE A 136 15.41 7.18 18.07
CA ILE A 136 14.52 6.03 17.81
C ILE A 136 13.78 6.23 16.50
N ALA A 137 13.36 7.46 16.21
CA ALA A 137 12.66 7.80 14.99
C ALA A 137 13.50 7.51 13.74
N LEU A 138 14.82 7.72 13.78
CA LEU A 138 15.71 7.37 12.67
C LEU A 138 15.77 5.84 12.45
N ILE A 139 15.79 5.06 13.53
CA ILE A 139 15.73 3.59 13.47
C ILE A 139 14.39 3.17 12.86
N LYS A 140 13.28 3.71 13.36
CA LYS A 140 11.91 3.45 12.84
C LYS A 140 11.77 3.86 11.37
N GLY A 141 12.36 4.98 10.97
CA GLY A 141 12.40 5.43 9.59
C GLY A 141 13.17 4.45 8.69
N THR A 142 14.30 3.94 9.19
CA THR A 142 15.09 2.92 8.48
C THR A 142 14.33 1.61 8.34
N GLU A 143 13.72 1.12 9.41
CA GLU A 143 12.88 -0.09 9.41
C GLU A 143 11.73 0.05 8.40
N LYS A 144 11.05 1.20 8.39
CA LYS A 144 9.93 1.44 7.49
C LYS A 144 10.36 1.57 6.04
N THR A 145 11.49 2.21 5.77
CA THR A 145 12.09 2.22 4.42
C THR A 145 12.37 0.80 3.97
N TRP A 146 13.00 -0.02 4.82
CA TRP A 146 13.31 -1.41 4.49
C TRP A 146 12.04 -2.24 4.20
N GLN A 147 11.04 -2.15 5.05
CA GLN A 147 9.74 -2.81 4.85
C GLN A 147 9.08 -2.36 3.53
N SER A 148 9.13 -1.06 3.24
CA SER A 148 8.59 -0.50 2.00
C SER A 148 9.34 -1.00 0.77
N CYS A 149 10.68 -1.10 0.84
CA CYS A 149 11.49 -1.69 -0.22
C CYS A 149 11.07 -3.14 -0.49
N GLN A 150 10.96 -3.96 0.56
CA GLN A 150 10.54 -5.36 0.44
C GLN A 150 9.17 -5.49 -0.20
N LEU A 151 8.20 -4.70 0.26
CA LEU A 151 6.85 -4.69 -0.28
C LEU A 151 6.82 -4.30 -1.76
N ILE A 152 7.51 -3.22 -2.12
CA ILE A 152 7.52 -2.72 -3.51
C ILE A 152 8.21 -3.73 -4.43
N VAL A 153 9.34 -4.30 -4.03
CA VAL A 153 10.00 -5.38 -4.80
C VAL A 153 9.07 -6.58 -4.97
N TRP A 154 8.35 -6.97 -3.93
CA TRP A 154 7.38 -8.07 -3.99
C TRP A 154 6.21 -7.76 -4.93
N VAL A 155 5.66 -6.55 -4.89
CA VAL A 155 4.59 -6.10 -5.80
C VAL A 155 5.08 -6.08 -7.25
N VAL A 156 6.27 -5.53 -7.49
CA VAL A 156 6.89 -5.52 -8.83
C VAL A 156 7.07 -6.94 -9.34
N TYR A 157 7.55 -7.86 -8.51
CA TYR A 157 7.66 -9.28 -8.88
C TYR A 157 6.30 -9.87 -9.28
N LYS A 158 5.26 -9.65 -8.48
CA LYS A 158 3.90 -10.15 -8.74
C LYS A 158 3.26 -9.55 -10.00
N LEU A 159 3.56 -8.30 -10.32
CA LEU A 159 3.15 -7.66 -11.58
C LEU A 159 3.82 -8.32 -12.79
N VAL A 160 5.11 -8.63 -12.69
CA VAL A 160 5.86 -9.31 -13.78
C VAL A 160 5.32 -10.72 -14.03
N VAL A 161 4.97 -11.46 -12.97
CA VAL A 161 4.37 -12.80 -13.06
C VAL A 161 2.87 -12.75 -13.45
N ARG A 162 2.29 -11.55 -13.57
CA ARG A 162 0.87 -11.27 -13.92
C ARG A 162 -0.17 -11.75 -12.89
N ASP A 163 0.23 -11.87 -11.63
CA ASP A 163 -0.69 -12.21 -10.54
C ASP A 163 -1.53 -11.00 -10.07
N ILE A 164 -1.08 -9.78 -10.38
CA ILE A 164 -1.77 -8.53 -10.04
C ILE A 164 -2.15 -7.81 -11.35
N PRO A 165 -3.43 -7.42 -11.54
CA PRO A 165 -3.84 -6.69 -12.73
C PRO A 165 -3.24 -5.28 -12.75
N ALA A 166 -2.73 -4.86 -13.91
CA ALA A 166 -2.01 -3.59 -14.07
C ALA A 166 -2.87 -2.33 -13.85
N ASN A 167 -4.20 -2.46 -13.78
CA ASN A 167 -5.14 -1.37 -13.49
C ASN A 167 -5.11 -0.91 -12.00
N GLN A 168 -4.31 -1.56 -11.16
CA GLN A 168 -4.07 -1.16 -9.77
C GLN A 168 -2.94 -0.12 -9.62
N ILE A 169 -2.23 0.21 -10.69
CA ILE A 169 -1.20 1.27 -10.68
C ILE A 169 -1.90 2.62 -10.66
N ALA A 170 -1.72 3.39 -9.57
CA ALA A 170 -2.25 4.74 -9.45
C ALA A 170 -1.50 5.68 -10.42
N GLY A 171 -2.24 6.45 -11.21
CA GLY A 171 -1.67 7.51 -12.02
C GLY A 171 -1.45 8.81 -11.23
N PRO A 172 -0.99 9.89 -11.90
CA PRO A 172 -0.71 11.17 -11.26
C PRO A 172 -1.91 11.78 -10.54
N ILE A 173 -3.13 11.60 -11.07
CA ILE A 173 -4.34 12.15 -10.45
C ILE A 173 -4.70 11.32 -9.22
N GLY A 174 -4.62 9.99 -9.31
CA GLY A 174 -4.82 9.09 -8.18
C GLY A 174 -3.87 9.41 -7.02
N ILE A 175 -2.59 9.67 -7.31
CA ILE A 175 -1.61 10.08 -6.29
C ILE A 175 -1.99 11.42 -5.64
N MET A 176 -2.45 12.41 -6.42
CA MET A 176 -2.90 13.69 -5.86
C MET A 176 -4.13 13.53 -4.95
N GLN A 177 -5.10 12.69 -5.34
CA GLN A 177 -6.28 12.40 -4.52
C GLN A 177 -5.92 11.68 -3.23
N MET A 178 -5.05 10.66 -3.31
CA MET A 178 -4.50 9.99 -2.13
C MET A 178 -3.78 11.00 -1.23
N GLY A 179 -3.00 11.91 -1.81
CA GLY A 179 -2.35 13.00 -1.07
C GLY A 179 -3.35 13.89 -0.31
N GLY A 180 -4.46 14.26 -0.93
CA GLY A 180 -5.54 15.01 -0.28
C GLY A 180 -6.14 14.24 0.90
N GLN A 181 -6.50 12.97 0.69
CA GLN A 181 -7.08 12.11 1.73
C GLN A 181 -6.12 11.88 2.91
N GLU A 182 -4.83 11.66 2.65
CA GLU A 182 -3.82 11.50 3.70
C GLU A 182 -3.53 12.82 4.43
N ALA A 183 -3.59 13.96 3.73
CA ALA A 183 -3.44 15.27 4.35
C ALA A 183 -4.58 15.59 5.34
N GLU A 184 -5.81 15.20 5.04
CA GLU A 184 -6.97 15.32 5.94
C GLU A 184 -6.79 14.50 7.22
N LYS A 185 -6.11 13.35 7.15
CA LYS A 185 -5.78 12.52 8.32
C LYS A 185 -4.66 13.09 9.19
N GLY A 186 -3.86 14.02 8.63
CA GLY A 186 -2.83 14.77 9.36
C GLY A 186 -1.43 14.64 8.75
N VAL A 187 -0.52 15.48 9.26
CA VAL A 187 0.83 15.65 8.69
C VAL A 187 1.65 14.35 8.70
N ALA A 188 1.50 13.50 9.72
CA ALA A 188 2.22 12.23 9.77
C ALA A 188 1.83 11.28 8.63
N TYR A 189 0.55 11.21 8.27
CA TYR A 189 0.04 10.42 7.15
C TYR A 189 0.57 10.95 5.81
N LEU A 190 0.57 12.27 5.63
CA LEU A 190 1.16 12.90 4.46
C LEU A 190 2.66 12.59 4.32
N LEU A 191 3.43 12.69 5.41
CA LEU A 191 4.85 12.31 5.43
C LEU A 191 5.04 10.83 5.09
N MET A 192 4.17 9.94 5.59
CA MET A 192 4.21 8.53 5.23
C MET A 192 3.99 8.31 3.73
N LEU A 193 3.04 9.01 3.12
CA LEU A 193 2.80 8.94 1.68
C LEU A 193 4.02 9.42 0.89
N ILE A 194 4.60 10.57 1.25
CA ILE A 194 5.78 11.12 0.57
C ILE A 194 6.97 10.15 0.71
N GLY A 195 7.17 9.57 1.90
CA GLY A 195 8.19 8.56 2.14
C GLY A 195 8.00 7.34 1.25
N LEU A 196 6.77 6.83 1.14
CA LEU A 196 6.42 5.70 0.27
C LEU A 196 6.69 6.01 -1.21
N ILE A 197 6.29 7.20 -1.69
CA ILE A 197 6.58 7.66 -3.06
C ILE A 197 8.08 7.73 -3.30
N SER A 198 8.85 8.24 -2.34
CA SER A 198 10.32 8.31 -2.42
C SER A 198 10.93 6.91 -2.56
N VAL A 199 10.52 5.94 -1.75
CA VAL A 199 10.98 4.55 -1.89
C VAL A 199 10.60 3.99 -3.26
N ASN A 200 9.36 4.21 -3.71
CA ASN A 200 8.89 3.71 -4.99
C ASN A 200 9.72 4.26 -6.16
N LEU A 201 10.00 5.55 -6.17
CA LEU A 201 10.86 6.17 -7.19
C LEU A 201 12.29 5.62 -7.12
N GLY A 202 12.82 5.38 -5.91
CA GLY A 202 14.11 4.73 -5.72
C GLY A 202 14.16 3.32 -6.33
N ILE A 203 13.18 2.46 -6.02
CA ILE A 203 13.13 1.08 -6.51
C ILE A 203 12.85 1.02 -8.01
N VAL A 204 11.88 1.79 -8.52
CA VAL A 204 11.56 1.84 -9.95
C VAL A 204 12.77 2.32 -10.75
N ASN A 205 13.52 3.31 -10.25
CA ASN A 205 14.75 3.78 -10.90
C ASN A 205 15.88 2.75 -10.89
N LEU A 206 15.81 1.67 -10.10
CA LEU A 206 16.77 0.55 -10.15
C LEU A 206 16.39 -0.52 -11.17
N LEU A 207 15.17 -0.48 -11.73
CA LEU A 207 14.75 -1.46 -12.73
C LEU A 207 15.61 -1.32 -14.01
N PRO A 208 15.85 -2.43 -14.73
CA PRO A 208 16.67 -2.44 -15.95
C PRO A 208 15.89 -1.85 -17.15
N ILE A 209 15.38 -0.62 -16.99
CA ILE A 209 14.65 0.12 -18.01
C ILE A 209 15.60 1.17 -18.59
N PRO A 210 15.87 1.16 -19.91
CA PRO A 210 16.94 1.96 -20.54
C PRO A 210 16.98 3.46 -20.24
N ILE A 211 15.84 4.09 -19.97
CA ILE A 211 15.71 5.54 -19.68
C ILE A 211 15.89 5.86 -18.18
N LEU A 212 15.92 4.85 -17.32
CA LEU A 212 16.11 4.97 -15.87
C LEU A 212 17.57 4.67 -15.50
N ASP A 213 17.96 5.06 -14.28
CA ASP A 213 19.31 4.83 -13.75
C ASP A 213 19.70 3.33 -13.81
N GLY A 214 18.77 2.42 -13.51
CA GLY A 214 18.96 0.97 -13.60
C GLY A 214 19.20 0.45 -15.02
N GLY A 215 18.74 1.17 -16.05
CA GLY A 215 19.06 0.87 -17.45
C GLY A 215 20.54 1.03 -17.76
N HIS A 216 21.17 2.08 -17.22
CA HIS A 216 22.62 2.26 -17.33
C HIS A 216 23.39 1.16 -16.58
N ILE A 217 22.93 0.76 -15.39
CA ILE A 217 23.53 -0.36 -14.64
C ILE A 217 23.44 -1.65 -15.47
N PHE A 218 22.30 -1.89 -16.11
CA PHE A 218 22.09 -3.03 -16.99
C PHE A 218 23.06 -3.01 -18.19
N PHE A 219 23.20 -1.87 -18.88
CA PHE A 219 24.15 -1.74 -19.98
C PHE A 219 25.59 -1.96 -19.54
N PHE A 220 26.02 -1.37 -18.41
CA PHE A 220 27.37 -1.59 -17.89
C PHE A 220 27.62 -3.03 -17.44
N THR A 221 26.59 -3.72 -16.94
CA THR A 221 26.69 -5.14 -16.61
C THR A 221 26.91 -5.97 -17.87
N ILE A 222 26.20 -5.67 -18.96
CA ILE A 222 26.41 -6.31 -20.26
C ILE A 222 27.82 -6.01 -20.81
N GLU A 223 28.27 -4.76 -20.74
CA GLU A 223 29.62 -4.38 -21.20
C GLU A 223 30.72 -5.10 -20.41
N ALA A 224 30.55 -5.23 -19.10
CA ALA A 224 31.48 -5.96 -18.23
C ALA A 224 31.55 -7.45 -18.58
N ILE A 225 30.42 -8.08 -18.93
CA ILE A 225 30.36 -9.48 -19.38
C ILE A 225 30.97 -9.63 -20.78
N LEU A 226 30.68 -8.71 -21.69
CA LEU A 226 31.13 -8.77 -23.09
C LEU A 226 32.58 -8.31 -23.27
N GLY A 227 33.18 -7.63 -22.29
CA GLY A 227 34.54 -7.08 -22.33
C GLY A 227 34.74 -5.97 -23.36
N LYS A 228 33.66 -5.43 -23.93
CA LYS A 228 33.67 -4.37 -24.95
C LYS A 228 32.49 -3.41 -24.76
N PRO A 229 32.66 -2.12 -25.10
CA PRO A 229 31.57 -1.15 -24.98
C PRO A 229 30.41 -1.51 -25.93
N LEU A 230 29.18 -1.27 -25.47
CA LEU A 230 28.01 -1.42 -26.32
C LEU A 230 27.97 -0.29 -27.36
N ASN A 231 27.42 -0.61 -28.53
CA ASN A 231 27.29 0.38 -29.58
C ASN A 231 26.27 1.46 -29.17
N LEU A 232 26.68 2.72 -29.18
CA LEU A 232 25.87 3.89 -28.81
C LEU A 232 24.50 3.91 -29.49
N ARG A 233 24.42 3.52 -30.77
CA ARG A 233 23.13 3.45 -31.48
C ARG A 233 22.14 2.47 -30.86
N HIS A 234 22.62 1.35 -30.33
CA HIS A 234 21.73 0.37 -29.69
C HIS A 234 21.26 0.87 -28.32
N GLN A 235 22.11 1.59 -27.57
CA GLN A 235 21.70 2.25 -26.33
C GLN A 235 20.67 3.36 -26.59
N GLU A 236 20.89 4.20 -27.61
CA GLU A 236 19.96 5.26 -28.01
C GLU A 236 18.59 4.68 -28.44
N ILE A 237 18.58 3.62 -29.24
CA ILE A 237 17.34 2.94 -29.65
C ILE A 237 16.63 2.36 -28.42
N ALA A 238 17.36 1.67 -27.54
CA ALA A 238 16.79 1.12 -26.32
C ALA A 238 16.21 2.21 -25.40
N GLN A 239 16.88 3.35 -25.28
CA GLN A 239 16.40 4.52 -24.54
C GLN A 239 15.13 5.11 -25.16
N HIS A 240 15.06 5.26 -26.49
CA HIS A 240 13.86 5.74 -27.18
C HIS A 240 12.68 4.78 -26.98
N ILE A 241 12.91 3.47 -27.11
CA ILE A 241 11.89 2.45 -26.84
C ILE A 241 11.44 2.56 -25.38
N GLY A 242 12.38 2.66 -24.43
CA GLY A 242 12.10 2.85 -23.00
C GLY A 242 11.24 4.09 -22.73
N MET A 243 11.61 5.23 -23.31
CA MET A 243 10.88 6.49 -23.19
C MET A 243 9.45 6.38 -23.74
N VAL A 244 9.27 5.82 -24.93
CA VAL A 244 7.93 5.61 -25.52
C VAL A 244 7.09 4.69 -24.65
N MET A 245 7.66 3.61 -24.11
CA MET A 245 6.96 2.71 -23.19
C MET A 245 6.52 3.42 -21.91
N ILE A 246 7.37 4.23 -21.28
CA ILE A 246 7.00 4.99 -20.08
C ILE A 246 5.91 6.01 -20.40
N LEU A 247 6.02 6.74 -21.52
CA LEU A 247 5.00 7.71 -21.92
C LEU A 247 3.66 7.04 -22.20
N MET A 248 3.64 5.88 -22.85
CA MET A 248 2.43 5.08 -23.05
C MET A 248 1.84 4.60 -21.72
N LEU A 249 2.69 4.14 -20.79
CA LEU A 249 2.24 3.70 -19.47
C LEU A 249 1.67 4.87 -18.66
N MET A 250 2.29 6.04 -18.71
CA MET A 250 1.76 7.26 -18.08
C MET A 250 0.42 7.68 -18.70
N ALA A 251 0.29 7.64 -20.03
CA ALA A 251 -0.96 7.93 -20.72
C ALA A 251 -2.07 6.94 -20.34
N LEU A 252 -1.74 5.64 -20.25
CA LEU A 252 -2.67 4.60 -19.80
C LEU A 252 -3.07 4.80 -18.33
N ALA A 253 -2.13 5.11 -17.45
CA ALA A 253 -2.43 5.39 -16.04
C ALA A 253 -3.33 6.62 -15.89
N PHE A 254 -3.05 7.67 -16.65
CA PHE A 254 -3.89 8.88 -16.69
C PHE A 254 -5.29 8.59 -17.24
N TYR A 255 -5.39 7.78 -18.31
CA TYR A 255 -6.68 7.33 -18.84
C TYR A 255 -7.47 6.52 -17.82
N ASN A 256 -6.82 5.59 -17.12
CA ASN A 256 -7.44 4.79 -16.06
C ASN A 256 -7.93 5.66 -14.90
N ASP A 257 -7.13 6.64 -14.47
CA ASP A 257 -7.53 7.62 -13.46
C ASP A 257 -8.76 8.42 -13.93
N PHE A 258 -8.77 8.89 -15.18
CA PHE A 258 -9.89 9.64 -15.75
C PHE A 258 -11.17 8.80 -15.79
N VAL A 259 -11.10 7.57 -16.29
CA VAL A 259 -12.24 6.64 -16.29
C VAL A 259 -12.74 6.39 -14.87
N ARG A 260 -11.84 6.19 -13.90
CA ARG A 260 -12.22 5.97 -12.51
C ARG A 260 -12.95 7.15 -11.88
N ILE A 261 -12.60 8.38 -12.26
CA ILE A 261 -13.18 9.61 -11.67
C ILE A 261 -14.49 10.01 -12.35
N PHE A 262 -14.60 9.84 -13.66
CA PHE A 262 -15.73 10.35 -14.45
C PHE A 262 -16.73 9.28 -14.89
N ALA A 263 -16.31 8.01 -14.96
CA ALA A 263 -17.18 6.88 -15.28
C ALA A 263 -17.44 5.97 -14.06
N GLY A 264 -16.90 6.33 -12.89
CA GLY A 264 -17.17 5.72 -11.59
C GLY A 264 -18.41 6.31 -10.93
#